data_AF-A0A254QIH2-F1
#
_entry.id   AF-A0A254QIH2-F1
#
_cell.length_a   1.000
_cell.length_b   1.000
_cell.length_c   1.000
_cell.angle_alpha   90.00
_cell.angle_beta   90.00
_cell.angle_gamma   90.00
#
_symmetry.space_group_name_H-M   'P 1'
#
loop_
_entity.id
_entity.type
_entity.pdbx_description
1 polymer ?
#
loop_
_entity_poly.entity_id
_entity_poly.type
_entity_poly.pdbx_seq_one_letter_code
_entity_poly.pdbx_strand_id
1 'polypeptide(L)'
;MKGSELYSLVNIFAGTDSHHGFSTGNSLPLIAYPWGHTHWTIQTTESRWFFHPDHQKFQGFRATHQPSPWMGDYGQLVFMPFTGEPPRLDPEGRSSAYSSGLQPDKAIIFLKRYGIHCHLLSRRTGAKLAWGPDITFPTTEPLPILNEKRNRFLVEGFVDFEAEQTVLRVRVSKSSGGTPDNFSTFYLFKFSEQFTVEQVGEDRLYLDFGVIRSEPPGIG
;
A
#
# COMPACT_ATOMS: atom_id res chain seq x y z
N MET A 1 23.44 4.61 23.70
CA MET A 1 22.41 3.77 23.05
C MET A 1 22.87 3.43 21.65
N LYS A 2 22.76 2.16 21.23
CA LYS A 2 23.01 1.74 19.84
C LYS A 2 21.85 2.20 18.95
N GLY A 3 22.07 2.33 17.64
CA GLY A 3 21.03 2.80 16.69
C GLY A 3 19.74 1.95 16.71
N SER A 4 19.86 0.64 16.93
CA SER A 4 18.72 -0.28 17.05
C SER A 4 17.86 -0.02 18.30
N GLU A 5 18.47 0.43 19.40
CA GLU A 5 17.75 0.75 20.64
C GLU A 5 16.92 2.03 20.44
N LEU A 6 17.50 3.07 19.81
CA LEU A 6 16.79 4.30 19.50
C LEU A 6 15.60 4.07 18.55
N TYR A 7 15.79 3.21 17.55
CA TYR A 7 14.73 2.83 16.61
C TYR A 7 13.54 2.17 17.32
N SER A 8 13.80 1.32 18.31
CA SER A 8 12.74 0.63 19.06
C SER A 8 11.87 1.55 19.93
N LEU A 9 12.35 2.76 20.23
CA LEU A 9 11.60 3.76 21.00
C LEU A 9 10.59 4.54 20.15
N VAL A 10 10.64 4.42 18.82
CA VAL A 10 9.74 5.16 17.93
C VAL A 10 8.35 4.54 17.95
N ASN A 11 7.38 5.27 18.54
CA ASN A 11 5.97 4.94 18.43
C ASN A 11 5.38 5.59 17.17
N ILE A 12 5.24 4.81 16.09
CA ILE A 12 4.66 5.26 14.82
C ILE A 12 3.16 5.61 14.90
N PHE A 13 2.47 5.21 15.98
CA PHE A 13 1.05 5.49 16.19
C PHE A 13 0.78 6.71 17.06
N ALA A 14 1.82 7.35 17.59
CA ALA A 14 1.68 8.48 18.51
C ALA A 14 0.94 9.65 17.84
N GLY A 15 -0.28 9.95 18.32
CA GLY A 15 -1.13 11.02 17.78
C GLY A 15 -2.00 10.61 16.58
N THR A 16 -2.12 9.32 16.28
CA THR A 16 -3.00 8.79 15.21
C THR A 16 -4.45 8.60 15.64
N ASP A 17 -4.71 8.57 16.97
CA ASP A 17 -6.05 8.53 17.57
C ASP A 17 -6.73 9.91 17.51
N SER A 18 -6.93 10.35 16.28
CA SER A 18 -7.26 11.72 15.92
C SER A 18 -8.39 11.68 14.89
N HIS A 19 -9.39 12.54 15.08
CA HIS A 19 -10.46 12.73 14.11
C HIS A 19 -10.72 14.23 13.91
N HIS A 20 -11.59 14.57 12.95
CA HIS A 20 -11.85 15.97 12.60
C HIS A 20 -12.27 16.84 13.81
N GLY A 21 -13.02 16.27 14.75
CA GLY A 21 -13.54 16.99 15.92
C GLY A 21 -12.61 17.03 17.12
N PHE A 22 -11.59 16.16 17.17
CA PHE A 22 -10.67 16.08 18.30
C PHE A 22 -9.30 15.58 17.86
N SER A 23 -8.27 16.33 18.22
CA SER A 23 -6.90 16.05 17.84
C SER A 23 -6.06 15.62 19.03
N THR A 24 -5.43 14.45 18.93
CA THR A 24 -4.33 14.04 19.81
C THR A 24 -2.96 14.19 19.13
N GLY A 25 -2.91 14.83 17.96
CA GLY A 25 -1.69 15.07 17.20
C GLY A 25 -1.92 15.19 15.69
N ASN A 26 -3.00 14.59 15.16
CA ASN A 26 -3.31 14.54 13.72
C ASN A 26 -2.17 13.95 12.89
N SER A 27 -1.46 12.99 13.47
CA SER A 27 -0.37 12.28 12.80
C SER A 27 -0.91 11.07 12.03
N LEU A 28 -0.04 10.49 11.21
CA LEU A 28 -0.29 9.28 10.44
C LEU A 28 0.87 8.31 10.67
N PRO A 29 0.64 6.98 10.60
CA PRO A 29 1.71 6.02 10.74
C PRO A 29 2.50 5.91 9.44
N LEU A 30 3.38 6.89 9.20
CA LEU A 30 4.14 7.05 7.97
C LEU A 30 5.37 6.13 7.94
N ILE A 31 5.42 5.30 6.90
CA ILE A 31 6.51 4.41 6.57
C ILE A 31 7.37 5.12 5.53
N ALA A 32 8.52 5.63 5.95
CA ALA A 32 9.32 6.55 5.16
C ALA A 32 10.81 6.41 5.47
N TYR A 33 11.62 6.69 4.44
CA TYR A 33 13.01 7.02 4.68
C TYR A 33 13.06 8.45 5.28
N PRO A 34 14.04 8.80 6.13
CA PRO A 34 14.19 10.18 6.59
C PRO A 34 14.24 11.16 5.42
N TRP A 35 13.30 12.11 5.39
CA TRP A 35 13.09 13.06 4.28
C TRP A 35 12.86 12.38 2.92
N GLY A 36 12.18 11.23 2.92
CA GLY A 36 11.79 10.52 1.70
C GLY A 36 10.88 11.38 0.83
N HIS A 37 11.03 11.28 -0.49
CA HIS A 37 10.19 12.01 -1.43
C HIS A 37 8.72 11.62 -1.30
N THR A 38 8.45 10.32 -1.12
CA THR A 38 7.10 9.77 -0.96
C THR A 38 7.02 8.98 0.33
N HIS A 39 5.99 9.27 1.12
CA HIS A 39 5.66 8.51 2.31
C HIS A 39 4.63 7.44 1.98
N TRP A 40 4.70 6.32 2.68
CA TRP A 40 3.78 5.20 2.51
C TRP A 40 3.02 4.96 3.80
N THR A 41 1.78 4.53 3.72
CA THR A 41 1.02 4.15 4.91
C THR A 41 -0.16 3.27 4.51
N ILE A 42 -0.89 2.78 5.50
CA ILE A 42 -2.13 2.06 5.28
C ILE A 42 -3.31 3.04 5.34
N GLN A 43 -4.25 2.88 4.42
CA GLN A 43 -5.51 3.61 4.40
C GLN A 43 -6.62 2.74 4.97
N THR A 44 -7.44 3.33 5.84
CA THR A 44 -8.61 2.68 6.48
C THR A 44 -9.92 3.42 6.20
N THR A 45 -9.85 4.64 5.66
CA THR A 45 -10.98 5.45 5.22
C THR A 45 -10.55 6.43 4.13
N GLU A 46 -11.48 6.90 3.29
CA GLU A 46 -11.20 7.85 2.20
C GLU A 46 -11.22 9.33 2.62
N SER A 47 -11.11 9.59 3.92
CA SER A 47 -11.09 10.96 4.47
C SER A 47 -9.68 11.58 4.46
N ARG A 48 -9.57 12.86 4.84
CA ARG A 48 -8.26 13.50 5.08
C ARG A 48 -7.52 12.90 6.30
N TRP A 49 -8.25 12.31 7.24
CA TRP A 49 -7.75 11.41 8.27
C TRP A 49 -7.87 9.98 7.75
N PHE A 50 -7.06 9.63 6.76
CA PHE A 50 -7.18 8.34 6.06
C PHE A 50 -6.74 7.13 6.90
N PHE A 51 -6.30 7.34 8.15
CA PHE A 51 -5.98 6.30 9.11
C PHE A 51 -6.60 6.60 10.47
N HIS A 52 -7.12 5.57 11.15
CA HIS A 52 -7.49 5.59 12.56
C HIS A 52 -7.15 4.25 13.21
N PRO A 53 -6.59 4.22 14.44
CA PRO A 53 -6.18 2.97 15.10
C PRO A 53 -7.33 1.99 15.34
N ASP A 54 -8.54 2.48 15.61
CA ASP A 54 -9.72 1.63 15.85
C ASP A 54 -10.35 1.05 14.57
N HIS A 55 -9.93 1.49 13.39
CA HIS A 55 -10.47 0.97 12.15
C HIS A 55 -9.93 -0.43 11.86
N GLN A 56 -10.83 -1.40 11.73
CA GLN A 56 -10.47 -2.80 11.50
C GLN A 56 -10.34 -3.18 10.03
N LYS A 57 -10.57 -2.23 9.11
CA LYS A 57 -10.61 -2.47 7.66
C LYS A 57 -9.48 -1.73 6.95
N PHE A 58 -8.67 -2.49 6.25
CA PHE A 58 -7.64 -2.00 5.34
C PHE A 58 -8.27 -1.77 3.96
N GLN A 59 -8.08 -0.59 3.39
CA GLN A 59 -8.61 -0.18 2.08
C GLN A 59 -7.52 -0.03 1.00
N GLY A 60 -6.24 -0.10 1.38
CA GLY A 60 -5.11 0.00 0.47
C GLY A 60 -3.85 0.55 1.14
N PHE A 61 -2.72 0.39 0.46
CA PHE A 61 -1.53 1.19 0.72
C PHE A 61 -1.67 2.53 0.02
N ARG A 62 -1.32 3.60 0.71
CA ARG A 62 -1.37 4.96 0.18
C ARG A 62 0.05 5.50 0.02
N ALA A 63 0.36 5.99 -1.18
CA ALA A 63 1.45 6.92 -1.40
C ALA A 63 0.93 8.34 -1.10
N THR A 64 1.60 9.07 -0.21
CA THR A 64 1.10 10.36 0.30
C THR A 64 2.22 11.36 0.49
N HIS A 65 1.85 12.64 0.37
CA HIS A 65 2.69 13.80 0.69
C HIS A 65 1.97 14.73 1.68
N GLN A 66 0.88 14.27 2.30
CA GLN A 66 0.05 15.06 3.20
C GLN A 66 0.86 15.52 4.42
N PRO A 67 1.07 16.83 4.64
CA PRO A 67 1.76 17.34 5.81
C PRO A 67 0.82 17.45 7.03
N SER A 68 -0.47 17.67 6.78
CA SER A 68 -1.53 17.69 7.80
C SER A 68 -2.88 17.44 7.15
N PRO A 69 -3.88 16.92 7.88
CA PRO A 69 -5.22 16.71 7.33
C PRO A 69 -5.89 18.03 6.89
N TRP A 70 -5.50 19.18 7.45
CA TRP A 70 -6.06 20.48 7.08
C TRP A 70 -5.56 20.99 5.74
N MET A 71 -4.30 20.72 5.41
CA MET A 71 -3.70 21.07 4.12
C MET A 71 -4.14 20.13 2.99
N GLY A 72 -4.50 18.89 3.35
CA GLY A 72 -4.80 17.86 2.37
C GLY A 72 -3.54 17.30 1.71
N ASP A 73 -3.74 16.54 0.64
CA ASP A 73 -2.71 15.74 0.00
C ASP A 73 -2.49 16.20 -1.45
N TYR A 74 -1.38 15.77 -2.04
CA TYR A 74 -1.10 15.95 -3.47
C TYR A 74 -0.37 14.75 -4.05
N GLY A 75 -0.61 14.47 -5.32
CA GLY A 75 0.06 13.38 -6.02
C GLY A 75 -0.19 12.00 -5.40
N GLN A 76 -1.20 11.85 -4.55
CA GLN A 76 -1.48 10.61 -3.83
C GLN A 76 -2.05 9.52 -4.75
N LEU A 77 -1.66 8.28 -4.46
CA LEU A 77 -2.10 7.08 -5.16
C LEU A 77 -2.43 6.00 -4.13
N VAL A 78 -3.46 5.20 -4.37
CA VAL A 78 -3.80 4.03 -3.56
C VAL A 78 -3.58 2.77 -4.37
N PHE A 79 -2.98 1.75 -3.76
CA PHE A 79 -2.84 0.44 -4.39
C PHE A 79 -3.07 -0.67 -3.39
N MET A 80 -3.54 -1.81 -3.88
CA MET A 80 -3.97 -2.91 -3.04
C MET A 80 -3.70 -4.26 -3.71
N PRO A 81 -2.77 -5.08 -3.16
CA PRO A 81 -2.69 -6.48 -3.54
C PRO A 81 -3.89 -7.26 -2.99
N PHE A 82 -4.35 -8.25 -3.75
CA PHE A 82 -5.40 -9.18 -3.31
C PHE A 82 -5.32 -10.50 -4.09
N THR A 83 -6.11 -11.50 -3.69
CA THR A 83 -6.24 -12.77 -4.42
C THR A 83 -7.70 -13.14 -4.64
N GLY A 84 -7.97 -13.84 -5.74
CA GLY A 84 -9.29 -14.34 -6.10
C GLY A 84 -10.00 -13.44 -7.09
N GLU A 85 -11.32 -13.39 -7.01
CA GLU A 85 -12.14 -12.56 -7.89
C GLU A 85 -12.04 -11.07 -7.55
N PRO A 86 -12.17 -10.18 -8.55
CA PRO A 86 -12.19 -8.74 -8.32
C PRO A 86 -13.25 -8.39 -7.28
N PRO A 87 -12.88 -7.69 -6.20
CA PRO A 87 -13.86 -7.22 -5.24
C PRO A 87 -14.72 -6.09 -5.83
N ARG A 88 -15.82 -5.76 -5.18
CA ARG A 88 -16.56 -4.51 -5.47
C ARG A 88 -15.61 -3.32 -5.27
N LEU A 89 -15.66 -2.34 -6.17
CA LEU A 89 -14.63 -1.27 -6.27
C LEU A 89 -14.70 -0.22 -5.15
N ASP A 90 -15.85 -0.08 -4.50
CA ASP A 90 -16.00 0.88 -3.42
C ASP A 90 -15.16 0.46 -2.19
N PRO A 91 -14.89 1.39 -1.26
CA PRO A 91 -13.92 1.17 -0.19
C PRO A 91 -14.28 -0.02 0.70
N GLU A 92 -15.56 -0.16 1.01
CA GLU A 92 -16.08 -1.28 1.78
C GLU A 92 -15.94 -2.59 0.99
N GLY A 93 -16.34 -2.55 -0.28
CA GLY A 93 -16.29 -3.65 -1.23
C GLY A 93 -14.91 -4.27 -1.44
N ARG A 94 -13.85 -3.45 -1.49
CA ARG A 94 -12.45 -3.89 -1.67
C ARG A 94 -11.71 -4.17 -0.37
N SER A 95 -12.21 -3.68 0.75
CA SER A 95 -11.51 -3.78 2.03
C SER A 95 -11.29 -5.22 2.50
N SER A 96 -10.32 -5.36 3.40
CA SER A 96 -10.10 -6.57 4.18
C SER A 96 -9.95 -6.23 5.65
N ALA A 97 -10.52 -7.06 6.53
CA ALA A 97 -10.07 -7.10 7.90
C ALA A 97 -8.55 -7.39 7.93
N TYR A 98 -7.81 -6.75 8.83
CA TYR A 98 -6.36 -6.87 8.83
C TYR A 98 -5.75 -6.97 10.23
N SER A 99 -4.49 -7.41 10.27
CA SER A 99 -3.57 -7.19 11.39
C SER A 99 -2.29 -6.55 10.85
N SER A 100 -1.65 -5.68 11.63
CA SER A 100 -0.48 -4.92 11.18
C SER A 100 0.66 -4.93 12.19
N GLY A 101 1.88 -4.95 11.67
CA GLY A 101 3.10 -4.52 12.35
C GLY A 101 3.70 -3.36 11.55
N LEU A 102 3.48 -2.13 12.02
CA LEU A 102 4.02 -0.91 11.38
C LEU A 102 5.25 -0.43 12.14
N GLN A 103 6.29 -0.08 11.38
CA GLN A 103 7.51 0.55 11.88
C GLN A 103 7.96 1.63 10.88
N PRO A 104 8.86 2.57 11.27
CA PRO A 104 9.20 3.71 10.43
C PRO A 104 9.69 3.37 9.01
N ASP A 105 10.35 2.24 8.81
CA ASP A 105 10.89 1.80 7.52
C ASP A 105 10.13 0.63 6.88
N LYS A 106 9.18 0.00 7.60
CA LYS A 106 8.44 -1.15 7.09
C LYS A 106 7.00 -1.31 7.59
N ALA A 107 6.18 -1.96 6.78
CA ALA A 107 4.88 -2.48 7.18
C ALA A 107 4.75 -3.97 6.86
N ILE A 108 4.19 -4.71 7.81
CA ILE A 108 3.80 -6.10 7.67
C ILE A 108 2.29 -6.18 7.92
N ILE A 109 1.51 -6.54 6.90
CA ILE A 109 0.05 -6.57 6.97
C ILE A 109 -0.44 -7.96 6.59
N PHE A 110 -1.37 -8.52 7.36
CA PHE A 110 -2.12 -9.71 6.95
C PHE A 110 -3.54 -9.32 6.57
N LEU A 111 -3.94 -9.62 5.32
CA LEU A 111 -5.27 -9.32 4.79
C LEU A 111 -6.15 -10.57 4.89
N LYS A 112 -6.95 -10.66 5.95
CA LYS A 112 -7.73 -11.87 6.31
C LYS A 112 -8.66 -12.35 5.19
N ARG A 113 -9.32 -11.42 4.48
CA ARG A 113 -10.25 -11.75 3.38
C ARG A 113 -9.53 -12.45 2.22
N TYR A 114 -8.31 -11.99 1.94
CA TYR A 114 -7.53 -12.45 0.80
C TYR A 114 -6.54 -13.55 1.18
N GLY A 115 -6.30 -13.78 2.48
CA GLY A 115 -5.35 -14.79 2.95
C GLY A 115 -3.92 -14.51 2.49
N ILE A 116 -3.51 -13.24 2.46
CA ILE A 116 -2.16 -12.83 2.04
C ILE A 116 -1.47 -11.94 3.07
N HIS A 117 -0.17 -12.13 3.19
CA HIS A 117 0.75 -11.22 3.83
C HIS A 117 1.25 -10.18 2.83
N CYS A 118 1.42 -8.94 3.27
CA CYS A 118 1.96 -7.82 2.49
C CYS A 118 3.09 -7.17 3.27
N HIS A 119 4.26 -7.06 2.65
CA HIS A 119 5.48 -6.54 3.24
C HIS A 119 5.94 -5.34 2.42
N LEU A 120 5.82 -4.14 2.99
CA LEU A 120 6.27 -2.89 2.36
C LEU A 120 7.53 -2.39 3.06
N LEU A 121 8.58 -2.09 2.29
CA LEU A 121 9.83 -1.48 2.76
C LEU A 121 10.03 -0.13 2.08
N SER A 122 10.14 0.95 2.85
CA SER A 122 10.37 2.28 2.27
C SER A 122 11.78 2.42 1.71
N ARG A 123 11.92 3.31 0.73
CA ARG A 123 13.19 3.79 0.16
C ARG A 123 13.09 5.30 -0.03
N ARG A 124 14.22 5.95 -0.31
CA ARG A 124 14.28 7.42 -0.45
C ARG A 124 13.30 7.99 -1.48
N THR A 125 13.04 7.28 -2.57
CA THR A 125 12.20 7.73 -3.69
C THR A 125 11.07 6.74 -4.05
N GLY A 126 10.85 5.71 -3.24
CA GLY A 126 9.98 4.60 -3.62
C GLY A 126 9.74 3.63 -2.47
N ALA A 127 9.24 2.44 -2.79
CA ALA A 127 9.14 1.31 -1.88
C ALA A 127 9.35 -0.01 -2.60
N LYS A 128 9.66 -1.06 -1.85
CA LYS A 128 9.51 -2.45 -2.30
C LYS A 128 8.30 -3.04 -1.61
N LEU A 129 7.40 -3.65 -2.37
CA LEU A 129 6.27 -4.41 -1.85
C LEU A 129 6.45 -5.87 -2.29
N ALA A 130 6.26 -6.79 -1.35
CA ALA A 130 6.04 -8.19 -1.65
C ALA A 130 4.70 -8.61 -1.02
N TRP A 131 3.92 -9.43 -1.71
CA TRP A 131 2.68 -10.00 -1.16
C TRP A 131 2.45 -11.45 -1.61
N GLY A 132 1.73 -12.20 -0.79
CA GLY A 132 1.40 -13.59 -1.07
C GLY A 132 0.97 -14.34 0.20
N PRO A 133 0.46 -15.58 0.07
CA PRO A 133 0.07 -16.40 1.22
C PRO A 133 1.25 -16.74 2.14
N ASP A 134 2.45 -16.97 1.59
CA ASP A 134 3.61 -17.51 2.32
C ASP A 134 4.76 -16.53 2.50
N ILE A 135 4.48 -15.22 2.45
CA ILE A 135 5.53 -14.23 2.72
C ILE A 135 5.79 -14.16 4.22
N THR A 136 6.89 -14.78 4.65
CA THR A 136 7.47 -14.59 5.99
C THR A 136 8.78 -13.79 5.89
N PHE A 137 8.87 -12.66 6.60
CA PHE A 137 10.14 -11.98 6.87
C PHE A 137 10.35 -11.87 8.39
N PRO A 138 11.56 -12.11 8.92
CA PRO A 138 12.73 -12.68 8.24
C PRO A 138 12.58 -14.22 8.21
N THR A 139 12.75 -14.80 7.03
CA THR A 139 12.69 -16.24 6.68
C THR A 139 12.90 -17.25 7.80
N THR A 140 12.11 -18.34 7.83
CA THR A 140 12.71 -19.68 8.05
C THR A 140 11.93 -20.89 7.53
N GLU A 141 10.63 -20.85 7.24
CA GLU A 141 9.99 -22.02 6.61
C GLU A 141 8.90 -21.61 5.61
N PRO A 142 8.94 -22.13 4.35
CA PRO A 142 7.79 -22.05 3.47
C PRO A 142 6.71 -23.02 3.98
N LEU A 143 5.53 -22.50 4.24
CA LEU A 143 4.32 -23.31 4.38
C LEU A 143 3.86 -23.76 2.98
N PRO A 144 3.18 -24.91 2.85
CA PRO A 144 2.66 -25.35 1.57
C PRO A 144 1.61 -24.38 1.03
N ILE A 145 1.80 -23.91 -0.21
CA ILE A 145 0.79 -23.15 -0.96
C ILE A 145 -0.46 -24.02 -1.12
N LEU A 146 -1.55 -23.56 -0.51
CA LEU A 146 -2.91 -23.89 -0.92
C LEU A 146 -3.60 -22.58 -1.30
N ASN A 147 -3.17 -21.95 -2.38
CA ASN A 147 -3.96 -20.91 -3.01
C ASN A 147 -3.96 -21.08 -4.54
N GLU A 148 -5.00 -21.75 -5.04
CA GLU A 148 -5.37 -21.79 -6.46
C GLU A 148 -5.91 -20.43 -6.95
N LYS A 149 -6.01 -19.43 -6.06
CA LYS A 149 -6.57 -18.11 -6.37
C LYS A 149 -5.58 -17.27 -7.18
N ARG A 150 -6.14 -16.53 -8.15
CA ARG A 150 -5.38 -15.59 -8.99
C ARG A 150 -4.82 -14.44 -8.14
N ASN A 151 -3.55 -14.11 -8.32
CA ASN A 151 -2.92 -12.96 -7.69
C ASN A 151 -3.26 -11.71 -8.50
N ARG A 152 -3.74 -10.67 -7.82
CA ARG A 152 -4.16 -9.42 -8.46
C ARG A 152 -3.70 -8.20 -7.68
N PHE A 153 -3.69 -7.07 -8.36
CA PHE A 153 -3.27 -5.79 -7.80
C PHE A 153 -4.17 -4.68 -8.33
N LEU A 154 -4.79 -3.93 -7.42
CA LEU A 154 -5.59 -2.75 -7.74
C LEU A 154 -4.73 -1.50 -7.63
N VAL A 155 -4.86 -0.59 -8.57
CA VAL A 155 -4.31 0.77 -8.52
C VAL A 155 -5.44 1.77 -8.70
N GLU A 156 -5.48 2.82 -7.88
CA GLU A 156 -6.54 3.83 -7.83
C GLU A 156 -5.97 5.24 -7.70
N GLY A 157 -6.57 6.20 -8.42
CA GLY A 157 -6.30 7.63 -8.28
C GLY A 157 -5.36 8.22 -9.33
N PHE A 158 -5.31 7.65 -10.53
CA PHE A 158 -4.54 8.14 -11.67
C PHE A 158 -5.43 8.87 -12.70
N VAL A 159 -4.79 9.55 -13.66
CA VAL A 159 -5.46 10.22 -14.80
C VAL A 159 -5.09 9.61 -16.14
N ASP A 160 -3.91 8.99 -16.25
CA ASP A 160 -3.55 8.11 -17.36
C ASP A 160 -2.55 7.04 -16.91
N PHE A 161 -2.37 6.04 -17.76
CA PHE A 161 -1.43 4.95 -17.52
C PHE A 161 -0.85 4.40 -18.83
N GLU A 162 0.32 3.79 -18.71
CA GLU A 162 0.93 2.97 -19.75
C GLU A 162 1.39 1.65 -19.12
N ALA A 163 1.05 0.54 -19.76
CA ALA A 163 1.41 -0.79 -19.28
C ALA A 163 2.18 -1.57 -20.35
N GLU A 164 3.34 -2.11 -19.97
CA GLU A 164 4.19 -2.89 -20.85
C GLU A 164 4.87 -4.02 -20.08
N GLN A 165 4.54 -5.27 -20.43
CA GLN A 165 5.08 -6.50 -19.84
C GLN A 165 4.97 -6.59 -18.31
N THR A 166 5.98 -6.07 -17.61
CA THR A 166 6.15 -6.12 -16.14
C THR A 166 6.18 -4.71 -15.53
N VAL A 167 5.96 -3.68 -16.34
CA VAL A 167 6.01 -2.28 -15.93
C VAL A 167 4.66 -1.62 -16.13
N LEU A 168 4.15 -1.00 -15.07
CA LEU A 168 3.01 -0.08 -15.11
C LEU A 168 3.52 1.32 -14.76
N ARG A 169 3.23 2.30 -15.62
CA ARG A 169 3.41 3.73 -15.37
C ARG A 169 2.03 4.35 -15.16
N VAL A 170 1.87 5.14 -14.12
CA VAL A 170 0.63 5.91 -13.89
C VAL A 170 0.97 7.37 -13.61
N ARG A 171 0.18 8.28 -14.16
CA ARG A 171 0.24 9.71 -13.84
C ARG A 171 -0.88 10.08 -12.90
N VAL A 172 -0.55 10.87 -11.88
CA VAL A 172 -1.48 11.39 -10.89
C VAL A 172 -1.39 12.91 -10.89
N SER A 173 -2.51 13.60 -11.03
CA SER A 173 -2.57 15.08 -10.99
C SER A 173 -3.38 15.64 -9.82
N LYS A 174 -4.07 14.79 -9.04
CA LYS A 174 -4.94 15.24 -7.96
C LYS A 174 -4.11 15.94 -6.86
N SER A 175 -4.51 17.16 -6.51
CA SER A 175 -3.90 17.98 -5.46
C SER A 175 -4.96 18.74 -4.66
N SER A 176 -4.56 19.23 -3.48
CA SER A 176 -5.39 20.11 -2.63
C SER A 176 -5.12 21.60 -2.87
N GLY A 177 -4.51 21.96 -4.01
CA GLY A 177 -4.09 23.32 -4.35
C GLY A 177 -2.59 23.57 -4.13
N GLY A 178 -2.12 24.77 -4.49
CA GLY A 178 -0.71 25.15 -4.39
C GLY A 178 0.20 24.53 -5.46
N THR A 179 -0.38 23.91 -6.48
CA THR A 179 0.34 23.25 -7.59
C THR A 179 0.15 24.01 -8.90
N PRO A 180 1.16 24.06 -9.80
CA PRO A 180 1.00 24.59 -11.15
C PRO A 180 -0.05 23.81 -11.98
N ASP A 181 -0.56 24.42 -13.04
CA ASP A 181 -1.59 23.83 -13.93
C ASP A 181 -1.17 22.49 -14.54
N ASN A 182 0.13 22.32 -14.80
CA ASN A 182 0.71 21.11 -15.36
C ASN A 182 1.27 20.14 -14.31
N PHE A 183 0.91 20.31 -13.04
CA PHE A 183 1.39 19.44 -11.97
C PHE A 183 1.01 17.97 -12.23
N SER A 184 1.99 17.08 -12.06
CA SER A 184 1.78 15.64 -12.09
C SER A 184 2.85 14.92 -11.29
N THR A 185 2.46 13.84 -10.63
CA THR A 185 3.33 12.84 -10.02
C THR A 185 3.27 11.57 -10.86
N PHE A 186 4.43 11.01 -11.18
CA PHE A 186 4.53 9.78 -11.96
C PHE A 186 4.95 8.64 -11.05
N TYR A 187 4.17 7.57 -11.02
CA TYR A 187 4.54 6.33 -10.34
C TYR A 187 4.89 5.26 -11.37
N LEU A 188 6.02 4.59 -11.15
CA LEU A 188 6.44 3.43 -11.92
C LEU A 188 6.42 2.20 -11.01
N PHE A 189 5.56 1.25 -11.33
CA PHE A 189 5.51 -0.07 -10.72
C PHE A 189 6.28 -1.03 -11.62
N LYS A 190 7.23 -1.76 -11.02
CA LYS A 190 7.94 -2.86 -11.66
C LYS A 190 7.64 -4.14 -10.90
N PHE A 191 7.03 -5.10 -11.58
CA PHE A 191 6.63 -6.39 -11.02
C PHE A 191 7.64 -7.48 -11.39
N SER A 192 7.72 -8.55 -10.58
CA SER A 192 8.54 -9.72 -10.94
C SER A 192 7.88 -10.58 -12.02
N GLU A 193 6.55 -10.58 -12.05
CA GLU A 193 5.74 -11.35 -12.99
C GLU A 193 5.11 -10.44 -14.06
N GLN A 194 4.82 -11.05 -15.22
CA GLN A 194 3.98 -10.42 -16.23
C GLN A 194 2.53 -10.33 -15.75
N PHE A 195 1.80 -9.35 -16.27
CA PHE A 195 0.40 -9.16 -15.94
C PHE A 195 -0.44 -8.82 -17.16
N THR A 196 -1.73 -9.09 -17.07
CA THR A 196 -2.74 -8.45 -17.92
C THR A 196 -3.34 -7.26 -17.16
N VAL A 197 -3.64 -6.19 -17.87
CA VAL A 197 -4.26 -4.99 -17.30
C VAL A 197 -5.70 -4.83 -17.79
N GLU A 198 -6.59 -4.50 -16.87
CA GLU A 198 -7.98 -4.12 -17.15
C GLU A 198 -8.27 -2.79 -16.46
N GLN A 199 -8.67 -1.78 -17.23
CA GLN A 199 -9.16 -0.53 -16.66
C GLN A 199 -10.63 -0.67 -16.25
N VAL A 200 -10.95 -0.26 -15.03
CA VAL A 200 -12.30 -0.38 -14.48
C VAL A 200 -12.74 0.97 -13.92
N GLY A 201 -13.63 1.64 -14.64
CA GLY A 201 -13.99 3.03 -14.36
C GLY A 201 -12.92 4.01 -14.83
N GLU A 202 -12.99 5.25 -14.34
CA GLU A 202 -12.14 6.33 -14.84
C GLU A 202 -10.71 6.27 -14.28
N ASP A 203 -10.55 5.87 -13.02
CA ASP A 203 -9.31 6.03 -12.25
C ASP A 203 -8.83 4.75 -11.55
N ARG A 204 -9.28 3.57 -12.00
CA ARG A 204 -8.87 2.27 -11.42
C ARG A 204 -8.38 1.27 -12.45
N LEU A 205 -7.34 0.50 -12.09
CA LEU A 205 -6.80 -0.63 -12.86
C LEU A 205 -6.78 -1.89 -12.01
N TYR A 206 -7.16 -3.01 -12.62
CA TYR A 206 -6.77 -4.33 -12.14
C TYR A 206 -5.61 -4.86 -12.96
N LEU A 207 -4.57 -5.28 -12.25
CA LEU A 207 -3.52 -6.12 -12.80
C LEU A 207 -3.76 -7.55 -12.34
N ASP A 208 -3.73 -8.48 -13.28
CA ASP A 208 -3.90 -9.91 -13.03
C ASP A 208 -2.62 -10.65 -13.42
N PHE A 209 -2.01 -11.30 -12.43
CA PHE A 209 -0.75 -12.04 -12.57
C PHE A 209 -0.99 -13.54 -12.74
N GLY A 210 -2.26 -13.97 -12.90
CA GLY A 210 -2.64 -15.36 -12.95
C GLY A 210 -2.45 -16.10 -11.62
N VAL A 211 -2.39 -17.42 -11.70
CA VAL A 211 -2.08 -18.29 -10.56
C VAL A 211 -0.57 -18.44 -10.48
N ILE A 212 0.04 -17.90 -9.42
CA ILE A 212 1.48 -18.04 -9.21
C ILE A 212 1.69 -19.32 -8.40
N ARG A 213 2.22 -20.37 -9.04
CA ARG A 213 2.65 -21.58 -8.36
C ARG A 213 4.06 -21.34 -7.84
N SER A 214 4.30 -21.40 -6.53
CA SER A 214 5.68 -21.64 -6.09
C SER A 214 6.02 -23.07 -6.47
N GLU A 215 7.09 -23.28 -7.22
CA GLU A 215 7.71 -24.60 -7.21
C GLU A 215 8.11 -24.91 -5.76
N PRO A 216 7.83 -26.13 -5.24
CA PRO A 216 8.39 -26.52 -3.96
C PRO A 216 9.92 -26.40 -4.06
N PRO A 217 10.62 -25.96 -2.99
CA PRO A 217 12.07 -25.90 -3.02
C PRO A 217 12.60 -27.27 -3.42
N GLY A 218 13.34 -27.32 -4.54
CA GLY A 218 13.96 -28.54 -5.02
C GLY A 218 14.80 -29.14 -3.90
N ILE A 219 14.53 -30.40 -3.58
CA ILE A 219 15.34 -31.16 -2.62
C ILE A 219 16.69 -31.39 -3.33
N GLY A 220 17.67 -30.54 -3.02
CA GLY A 220 19.06 -30.63 -3.44
C GLY A 220 19.97 -30.80 -2.24
#